data_AF-A0AA51L4A8-F1
#
_entry.id   AF-A0AA51L4A8-F1
#
_cell.length_a   1.000
_cell.length_b   1.000
_cell.length_c   1.000
_cell.angle_alpha   90.00
_cell.angle_beta   90.00
_cell.angle_gamma   90.00
#
_symmetry.space_group_name_H-M   'P 1'
#
loop_
_entity.id
_entity.type
_entity.pdbx_description
1 polymer ?
#
loop_
_entity_poly.entity_id
_entity_poly.type
_entity_poly.pdbx_seq_one_letter_code
_entity_poly.pdbx_strand_id
1 'polypeptide(L)'
;MYREVGYCEDWRFLHQGGPTGYATREFLATSASEEKVNLHQAFAWNPTIKGIKSEDTILVGEEENEFLTHTGEWVYLELEKDGRKYLRRNVLIKSAAN
;
A
#
# COMPACT_ATOMS: atom_id res chain seq x y z
N MET A 1 -0.13 4.09 -13.79
CA MET A 1 0.73 4.31 -12.60
C MET A 1 2.19 3.89 -12.82
N TYR A 2 2.62 2.61 -12.71
CA TYR A 2 4.05 2.23 -12.84
C TYR A 2 4.72 2.65 -14.16
N ARG A 3 4.03 2.42 -15.30
CA ARG A 3 4.51 2.83 -16.64
C ARG A 3 4.70 4.35 -16.76
N GLU A 4 3.78 5.12 -16.20
CA GLU A 4 3.78 6.60 -16.30
C GLU A 4 5.00 7.22 -15.62
N VAL A 5 5.56 6.55 -14.61
CA VAL A 5 6.73 7.02 -13.85
C VAL A 5 8.04 6.33 -14.27
N GLY A 6 8.04 5.57 -15.39
CA GLY A 6 9.25 4.96 -15.95
C GLY A 6 9.63 3.58 -15.40
N TYR A 7 8.79 2.97 -14.55
CA TYR A 7 9.05 1.69 -13.87
C TYR A 7 8.05 0.62 -14.28
N CYS A 8 7.79 0.48 -15.59
CA CYS A 8 6.69 -0.33 -16.13
C CYS A 8 6.62 -1.77 -15.62
N GLU A 9 7.77 -2.43 -15.46
CA GLU A 9 7.85 -3.85 -15.11
C GLU A 9 8.09 -4.08 -13.61
N ASP A 10 8.33 -3.02 -12.84
CA ASP A 10 8.85 -3.15 -11.48
C ASP A 10 7.84 -3.77 -10.50
N TRP A 11 6.54 -3.61 -10.76
CA TRP A 11 5.48 -4.25 -9.99
C TRP A 11 5.57 -5.79 -9.99
N ARG A 12 6.33 -6.38 -10.92
CA ARG A 12 6.54 -7.83 -11.05
C ARG A 12 7.67 -8.34 -10.16
N PHE A 13 8.52 -7.46 -9.63
CA PHE A 13 9.65 -7.86 -8.77
C PHE A 13 9.22 -8.31 -7.37
N LEU A 14 8.01 -7.94 -6.93
CA LEU A 14 7.43 -8.41 -5.69
C LEU A 14 5.91 -8.55 -5.84
N HIS A 15 5.30 -9.49 -5.11
CA HIS A 15 3.85 -9.54 -4.99
C HIS A 15 3.32 -8.20 -4.47
N GLN A 16 2.13 -7.77 -4.90
CA GLN A 16 1.62 -6.45 -4.52
C GLN A 16 0.83 -6.45 -3.21
N GLY A 17 0.56 -7.62 -2.65
CA GLY A 17 -0.12 -7.76 -1.37
C GLY A 17 -1.21 -8.82 -1.42
N GLY A 18 -2.16 -8.72 -0.50
CA GLY A 18 -3.32 -9.61 -0.41
C GLY A 18 -4.02 -9.46 0.94
N PRO A 19 -5.13 -10.18 1.15
CA PRO A 19 -5.80 -10.20 2.44
C PRO A 19 -4.84 -10.69 3.53
N THR A 20 -4.95 -10.11 4.71
CA THR A 20 -4.09 -10.41 5.86
C THR A 20 -4.93 -10.60 7.10
N GLY A 21 -4.40 -11.37 8.05
CA GLY A 21 -5.04 -11.64 9.33
C GLY A 21 -4.05 -12.30 10.26
N TYR A 22 -4.36 -13.52 10.72
CA TYR A 22 -3.39 -14.34 11.44
C TYR A 22 -2.24 -14.78 10.53
N ALA A 23 -2.54 -15.12 9.27
CA ALA A 23 -1.50 -15.32 8.26
C ALA A 23 -1.00 -13.96 7.76
N THR A 24 0.29 -13.89 7.41
CA THR A 24 0.87 -12.73 6.73
C THR A 24 0.13 -12.43 5.43
N ARG A 25 -0.32 -13.47 4.71
CA ARG A 25 -1.24 -13.38 3.57
C ARG A 25 -2.13 -14.62 3.56
N GLU A 26 -3.44 -14.44 3.48
CA GLU A 26 -4.38 -15.56 3.24
C GLU A 26 -4.21 -16.09 1.81
N PHE A 27 -3.98 -15.17 0.86
CA PHE A 27 -3.48 -15.46 -0.48
C PHE A 27 -2.81 -14.21 -1.06
N LEU A 28 -2.03 -14.38 -2.14
CA LEU A 28 -1.45 -13.27 -2.88
C LEU A 28 -2.45 -12.73 -3.90
N ALA A 29 -2.79 -11.45 -3.81
CA ALA A 29 -3.63 -10.79 -4.78
C ALA A 29 -2.89 -10.65 -6.11
N THR A 30 -3.50 -11.15 -7.17
CA THR A 30 -2.98 -11.05 -8.55
C THR A 30 -4.09 -10.56 -9.48
N SER A 31 -3.74 -10.25 -10.73
CA SER A 31 -4.74 -9.94 -11.75
C SER A 31 -5.66 -11.10 -12.10
N ALA A 32 -5.34 -12.32 -11.67
CA ALA A 32 -6.14 -13.52 -11.88
C ALA A 32 -6.93 -13.95 -10.62
N SER A 33 -6.83 -13.20 -9.52
CA SER A 33 -7.62 -13.45 -8.31
C SER A 33 -9.11 -13.25 -8.59
N GLU A 34 -9.93 -14.23 -8.20
CA GLU A 34 -11.39 -14.21 -8.39
C GLU A 34 -12.14 -13.93 -7.07
N GLU A 35 -11.41 -13.89 -5.97
CA GLU A 35 -11.94 -13.67 -4.63
C GLU A 35 -12.55 -12.26 -4.50
N LYS A 36 -13.68 -12.18 -3.81
CA LYS A 36 -14.35 -10.90 -3.53
C LYS A 36 -13.69 -10.22 -2.33
N VAL A 37 -13.51 -8.91 -2.46
CA VAL A 37 -13.20 -8.03 -1.32
C VAL A 37 -14.46 -7.92 -0.46
N ASN A 38 -14.33 -8.22 0.84
CA ASN A 38 -15.44 -8.18 1.79
C ASN A 38 -15.30 -7.02 2.78
N LEU A 39 -16.41 -6.57 3.33
CA LEU A 39 -16.42 -5.61 4.44
C LEU A 39 -15.65 -6.17 5.64
N HIS A 40 -14.95 -5.29 6.34
CA HIS A 40 -14.12 -5.59 7.51
C HIS A 40 -12.94 -6.53 7.24
N GLN A 41 -12.57 -6.71 5.97
CA GLN A 41 -11.38 -7.47 5.58
C GLN A 41 -10.16 -6.55 5.58
N ALA A 42 -9.07 -7.02 6.20
CA ALA A 42 -7.79 -6.32 6.17
C ALA A 42 -6.93 -6.79 4.97
N PHE A 43 -6.23 -5.86 4.35
CA PHE A 43 -5.28 -6.11 3.26
C PHE A 43 -3.93 -5.51 3.63
N ALA A 44 -2.87 -6.29 3.51
CA ALA A 44 -1.53 -5.76 3.51
C ALA A 44 -1.11 -5.50 2.05
N TRP A 45 -0.99 -4.23 1.69
CA TRP A 45 -0.75 -3.78 0.31
C TRP A 45 0.59 -3.07 0.19
N ASN A 46 1.44 -3.55 -0.72
CA ASN A 46 2.85 -3.21 -0.75
C ASN A 46 3.41 -2.84 -2.14
N PRO A 47 3.04 -1.67 -2.71
CA PRO A 47 3.68 -1.16 -3.92
C PRO A 47 5.21 -1.15 -3.81
N THR A 48 5.87 -1.64 -4.85
CA THR A 48 7.31 -1.93 -4.84
C THR A 48 7.93 -1.56 -6.19
N ILE A 49 9.06 -0.88 -6.13
CA ILE A 49 10.01 -0.76 -7.25
C ILE A 49 11.33 -1.42 -6.86
N LYS A 50 12.28 -1.55 -7.79
CA LYS A 50 13.58 -2.17 -7.51
C LYS A 50 14.27 -1.48 -6.31
N GLY A 51 14.43 -2.24 -5.23
CA GLY A 51 15.10 -1.80 -3.99
C GLY A 51 14.26 -0.95 -3.04
N ILE A 52 13.00 -0.62 -3.36
CA ILE A 52 12.15 0.24 -2.52
C ILE A 52 10.74 -0.36 -2.41
N LYS A 53 10.23 -0.47 -1.18
CA LYS A 53 8.87 -0.92 -0.86
C LYS A 53 8.20 0.08 0.07
N SER A 54 6.92 0.36 -0.18
CA SER A 54 6.04 1.05 0.77
C SER A 54 4.82 0.16 1.01
N GLU A 55 4.46 -0.11 2.27
CA GLU A 55 3.41 -1.08 2.64
C GLU A 55 2.47 -0.51 3.68
N ASP A 56 1.16 -0.61 3.45
CA ASP A 56 0.09 -0.30 4.43
C ASP A 56 -0.70 -1.55 4.79
N THR A 57 -1.28 -1.56 5.99
CA THR A 57 -2.47 -2.37 6.28
C THR A 57 -3.71 -1.51 6.08
N ILE A 58 -4.63 -1.97 5.23
CA ILE A 58 -5.85 -1.28 4.83
C ILE A 58 -7.04 -2.11 5.26
N LEU A 59 -7.96 -1.54 6.05
CA LEU A 59 -9.22 -2.16 6.40
C LEU A 59 -10.31 -1.71 5.42
N VAL A 60 -11.07 -2.65 4.88
CA VAL A 60 -12.25 -2.35 4.05
C VAL A 60 -13.40 -1.92 4.98
N GLY A 61 -13.80 -0.66 4.90
CA GLY A 61 -14.96 -0.14 5.63
C GLY A 61 -16.23 -0.07 4.78
N GLU A 62 -17.34 0.30 5.41
CA GLU A 62 -18.65 0.39 4.76
C GLU A 62 -18.75 1.55 3.78
N GLU A 63 -18.15 2.70 4.12
CA GLU A 63 -18.16 3.92 3.29
C GLU A 63 -16.78 4.23 2.69
N GLU A 64 -15.72 3.97 3.44
CA GLU A 64 -14.34 4.19 3.04
C GLU A 64 -13.37 3.17 3.63
N ASN A 65 -12.19 3.06 3.04
CA ASN A 65 -11.13 2.20 3.54
C ASN A 65 -10.26 2.95 4.55
N GLU A 66 -9.87 2.28 5.64
CA GLU A 66 -9.06 2.86 6.70
C GLU A 66 -7.60 2.38 6.60
N PHE A 67 -6.63 3.28 6.79
CA PHE A 67 -5.21 2.94 6.89
C PHE A 67 -4.82 2.67 8.34
N LEU A 68 -4.78 1.40 8.74
CA LEU A 68 -4.47 0.98 10.11
C LEU A 68 -3.01 1.25 10.52
N THR A 69 -2.13 1.47 9.54
CA THR A 69 -0.69 1.72 9.75
C THR A 69 -0.32 3.20 9.79
N HIS A 70 -1.29 4.10 9.91
CA HIS A 70 -1.04 5.52 10.16
C HIS A 70 -0.73 5.75 11.63
N THR A 71 0.39 6.41 11.91
CA THR A 71 0.87 6.66 13.28
C THR A 71 0.87 8.12 13.69
N GLY A 72 0.72 9.06 12.76
CA GLY A 72 0.93 10.51 13.01
C GLY A 72 2.38 10.92 13.28
N GLU A 73 3.29 9.98 13.56
CA GLU A 73 4.69 10.25 13.95
C GLU A 73 5.72 10.00 12.82
N TRP A 74 5.26 9.59 11.64
CA TRP A 74 6.11 9.39 10.47
C TRP A 74 6.00 10.54 9.47
N VAL A 75 6.88 10.58 8.46
CA VAL A 75 6.73 11.50 7.33
C VAL A 75 5.71 10.96 6.33
N TYR A 76 4.75 11.80 5.93
CA TYR A 76 3.68 11.40 5.00
C TYR A 76 3.65 12.31 3.76
N LEU A 77 3.16 11.76 2.65
CA LEU A 77 2.76 12.48 1.45
C LEU A 77 1.24 12.57 1.44
N GLU A 78 0.71 13.77 1.27
CA GLU A 78 -0.70 13.97 0.94
C GLU A 78 -0.88 13.81 -0.57
N LEU A 79 -1.80 12.92 -0.96
CA LEU A 79 -2.19 12.68 -2.34
C LEU A 79 -3.68 12.94 -2.49
N GLU A 80 -4.08 13.57 -3.58
CA GLU A 80 -5.49 13.73 -3.93
C GLU A 80 -5.83 12.80 -5.09
N LYS A 81 -6.89 12.01 -4.93
CA LYS A 81 -7.42 11.15 -5.99
C LYS A 81 -8.94 11.15 -5.91
N ASP A 82 -9.58 11.48 -7.02
CA ASP A 82 -11.04 11.51 -7.16
C ASP A 82 -11.74 12.35 -6.07
N GLY A 83 -11.14 13.51 -5.74
CA GLY A 83 -11.63 14.46 -4.73
C GLY A 83 -11.41 14.01 -3.27
N ARG A 84 -10.72 12.88 -3.04
CA ARG A 84 -10.38 12.38 -1.70
C ARG A 84 -8.89 12.55 -1.43
N LYS A 85 -8.56 12.91 -0.18
CA LYS A 85 -7.19 13.03 0.30
C LYS A 85 -6.73 11.74 0.96
N TYR A 86 -5.51 11.33 0.64
CA TYR A 86 -4.87 10.12 1.15
C TYR A 86 -3.51 10.49 1.74
N LEU A 87 -3.22 10.04 2.96
CA LEU A 87 -1.89 10.15 3.56
C LEU A 87 -1.13 8.85 3.36
N ARG A 88 -0.05 8.89 2.58
CA ARG A 88 0.83 7.74 2.30
C ARG A 88 2.17 7.93 2.99
N ARG A 89 2.77 6.86 3.52
CA ARG A 89 4.12 6.95 4.10
C ARG A 89 5.13 7.44 3.06
N ASN A 90 5.90 8.43 3.44
CA ASN A 90 7.02 8.96 2.66
C ASN A 90 8.34 8.34 3.12
N VAL A 91 9.39 8.61 2.35
CA VAL A 91 10.78 8.28 2.70
C VAL A 91 11.31 9.34 3.67
N LEU A 92 11.81 8.90 4.83
CA LEU A 92 12.49 9.77 5.78
C LEU A 92 13.92 10.03 5.30
N ILE A 93 14.23 11.29 4.99
CA ILE A 93 15.57 11.73 4.62
C ILE A 93 16.17 12.45 5.84
N LYS A 94 17.26 11.91 6.40
CA LYS A 94 18.02 12.54 7.47
C LYS A 94 19.32 13.09 6.90
N SER A 95 19.66 14.33 7.22
CA SER A 95 21.03 14.83 7.05
C SER A 95 21.94 14.08 8.02
N ALA A 96 23.16 13.75 7.59
CA ALA A 96 24.18 13.31 8.53
C ALA A 96 24.41 14.44 9.54
N ALA A 97 24.45 14.11 10.83
CA ALA A 97 24.91 15.06 11.83
C ALA A 97 26.39 15.36 11.54
N ASN A 98 26.74 16.64 11.47
CA ASN A 98 28.13 17.09 11.40
C ASN A 98 28.91 16.64 12.63
#